data_AF-A0A9Q9XB14-F1
#
_entry.id   AF-A0A9Q9XB14-F1
#
_cell.length_a   1.000
_cell.length_b   1.000
_cell.length_c   1.000
_cell.angle_alpha   90.00
_cell.angle_beta   90.00
_cell.angle_gamma   90.00
#
_symmetry.space_group_name_H-M   'P 1'
#
loop_
_entity.id
_entity.type
_entity.pdbx_description
1 polymer ?
#
loop_
_entity_poly.entity_id
_entity_poly.type
_entity_poly.pdbx_seq_one_letter_code
_entity_poly.pdbx_strand_id
1 'polypeptide(L)'
;MADMSVEEMKIKANDVTNESLESTRRMLQMTEESLNVGVKTMTMLEEQGEQLKNVDREMDQISQDMKQARKNLNELSKCCGLCLCPCNRVTGEKSKGKKQRKKAKESKQKVVSIQPTAVRNGQAVSAGSAAPTGPYIKRVTNDAREDEMEENLGQVGSIIENLKTLALDMGNEIDKQNKSIDRITDKADMNIAHTDEASQRANQIR
;
A
#
# COMPACT_ATOMS: atom_id res chain seq x y z
N MET A 1 35.79 39.23 -21.38
CA MET A 1 35.71 37.83 -20.92
C MET A 1 37.11 37.28 -21.05
N ALA A 2 37.76 36.90 -19.94
CA ALA A 2 39.11 36.34 -20.00
C ALA A 2 39.04 35.00 -20.73
N ASP A 3 39.81 34.87 -21.80
CA ASP A 3 39.92 33.64 -22.58
C ASP A 3 40.68 32.61 -21.74
N MET A 4 40.00 31.53 -21.39
CA MET A 4 40.54 30.50 -20.50
C MET A 4 41.62 29.73 -21.25
N SER A 5 42.80 29.57 -20.65
CA SER A 5 43.87 28.81 -21.30
C SER A 5 43.43 27.36 -21.51
N VAL A 6 43.89 26.73 -22.60
CA VAL A 6 43.64 25.30 -22.88
C VAL A 6 44.01 24.43 -21.68
N GLU A 7 45.04 24.81 -20.93
CA GLU A 7 45.49 24.07 -19.74
C GLU A 7 44.52 24.23 -18.56
N GLU A 8 43.96 25.42 -18.36
CA GLU A 8 42.91 25.65 -17.36
C GLU A 8 41.62 24.90 -17.70
N MET A 9 41.30 24.79 -18.99
CA MET A 9 40.14 24.02 -19.46
C MET A 9 40.31 22.51 -19.19
N LYS A 10 41.51 21.96 -19.40
CA LYS A 10 41.81 20.55 -19.08
C LYS A 10 41.74 20.26 -17.58
N ILE A 11 42.22 21.17 -16.75
CA ILE A 11 42.15 21.03 -15.29
C ILE A 11 40.68 20.97 -14.85
N LYS A 12 39.86 21.93 -15.29
CA LYS A 12 38.42 21.93 -14.99
C LYS A 12 37.70 20.70 -15.49
N ALA A 13 38.01 20.21 -16.70
CA ALA A 13 37.42 18.99 -17.22
C ALA A 13 37.74 17.79 -16.32
N ASN A 14 38.98 17.66 -15.86
CA ASN A 14 39.36 16.60 -14.94
C ASN A 14 38.66 16.71 -13.59
N ASP A 15 38.55 17.92 -13.03
CA ASP A 15 37.85 18.16 -11.77
C ASP A 15 36.38 17.74 -11.87
N VAL A 16 35.69 18.16 -12.93
CA VAL A 16 34.28 17.80 -13.18
C VAL A 16 34.10 16.30 -13.34
N THR A 17 35.00 15.62 -14.07
CA THR A 17 34.94 14.16 -14.21
C THR A 17 35.15 13.47 -12.86
N ASN A 18 35.95 14.04 -11.94
CA ASN A 18 36.25 13.42 -10.65
C ASN A 18 35.05 13.58 -9.70
N GLU A 19 34.48 14.78 -9.68
CA GLU A 19 33.23 15.05 -8.96
C GLU A 19 32.08 14.16 -9.46
N SER A 20 31.99 13.95 -10.78
CA SER A 20 31.00 13.06 -11.38
C SER A 20 31.17 11.62 -10.91
N LEU A 21 32.41 11.11 -10.86
CA LEU A 21 32.72 9.77 -10.34
C LEU A 21 32.39 9.63 -8.86
N GLU A 22 32.72 10.62 -8.03
CA GLU A 22 32.30 10.60 -6.63
C GLU A 22 30.77 10.62 -6.49
N SER A 23 30.07 11.32 -7.38
CA SER A 23 28.62 11.32 -7.42
C SER A 23 28.05 9.94 -7.78
N THR A 24 28.67 9.18 -8.69
CA THR A 24 28.21 7.81 -9.00
C THR A 24 28.43 6.86 -7.82
N ARG A 25 29.53 7.01 -7.08
CA ARG A 25 29.78 6.26 -5.83
C ARG A 25 28.75 6.56 -4.75
N ARG A 26 28.43 7.84 -4.52
CA ARG A 26 27.35 8.23 -3.59
C ARG A 26 25.99 7.68 -4.04
N MET A 27 25.72 7.72 -5.33
CA MET A 27 24.48 7.18 -5.90
C MET A 27 24.34 5.69 -5.62
N LEU A 28 25.39 4.90 -5.84
CA LEU A 28 25.41 3.47 -5.51
C LEU A 28 25.04 3.23 -4.05
N GLN A 29 25.76 3.87 -3.13
CA GLN A 29 25.52 3.72 -1.69
C GLN A 29 24.06 4.04 -1.34
N MET A 30 23.55 5.18 -1.80
CA MET A 30 22.15 5.57 -1.54
C MET A 30 21.15 4.57 -2.11
N THR A 31 21.40 4.01 -3.30
CA THR A 31 20.50 3.02 -3.91
C THR A 31 20.52 1.68 -3.18
N GLU A 32 21.68 1.22 -2.70
CA GLU A 32 21.79 0.01 -1.88
C GLU A 32 21.08 0.17 -0.53
N GLU A 33 21.29 1.31 0.14
CA GLU A 33 20.59 1.66 1.37
C GLU A 33 19.07 1.70 1.15
N SER A 34 18.62 2.32 0.06
CA SER A 34 17.20 2.37 -0.32
C SER A 34 16.63 0.98 -0.59
N LEU A 35 17.39 0.09 -1.23
CA LEU A 35 16.98 -1.29 -1.48
C LEU A 35 16.77 -2.05 -0.18
N ASN A 36 17.71 -1.93 0.76
CA ASN A 36 17.62 -2.58 2.07
C ASN A 36 16.38 -2.09 2.85
N VAL A 37 16.16 -0.77 2.89
CA VAL A 37 14.96 -0.18 3.51
C VAL A 37 13.69 -0.66 2.80
N GLY A 38 13.69 -0.74 1.46
CA GLY A 38 12.57 -1.24 0.67
C GLY A 38 12.22 -2.69 0.98
N VAL A 39 13.21 -3.57 1.06
CA VAL A 39 13.03 -4.98 1.44
C VAL A 39 12.46 -5.10 2.85
N LYS A 40 13.03 -4.37 3.82
CA LYS A 40 12.50 -4.36 5.20
C LYS A 40 11.05 -3.87 5.24
N THR A 41 10.73 -2.86 4.45
CA THR A 41 9.36 -2.33 4.35
C THR A 41 8.40 -3.35 3.77
N MET A 42 8.82 -4.10 2.75
CA MET A 42 8.02 -5.20 2.20
C MET A 42 7.71 -6.26 3.26
N THR A 43 8.72 -6.72 4.01
CA THR A 43 8.51 -7.70 5.08
C THR A 43 7.52 -7.19 6.13
N MET A 44 7.63 -5.91 6.53
CA MET A 44 6.67 -5.30 7.46
C MET A 44 5.25 -5.25 6.88
N LEU A 45 5.10 -4.96 5.58
CA LEU A 45 3.79 -5.00 4.92
C LEU A 45 3.22 -6.42 4.91
N GLU A 46 4.01 -7.45 4.62
CA GLU A 46 3.54 -8.85 4.66
C GLU A 46 3.06 -9.25 6.06
N GLU A 47 3.82 -8.90 7.11
CA GLU A 47 3.43 -9.14 8.50
C GLU A 47 2.13 -8.41 8.88
N GLN A 48 2.00 -7.13 8.49
CA GLN A 48 0.76 -6.36 8.68
C GLN A 48 -0.42 -6.99 7.93
N GLY A 49 -0.19 -7.53 6.73
CA GLY A 49 -1.18 -8.25 5.95
C GLY A 49 -1.73 -9.48 6.69
N GLU A 50 -0.86 -10.26 7.33
CA GLU A 50 -1.29 -11.40 8.17
C GLU A 50 -2.05 -10.95 9.42
N GLN A 51 -1.61 -9.87 10.07
CA GLN A 51 -2.35 -9.28 11.20
C GLN A 51 -3.76 -8.87 10.79
N LEU A 52 -3.92 -8.20 9.65
CA LEU A 52 -5.25 -7.82 9.13
C LEU A 52 -6.12 -9.04 8.82
N LYS A 53 -5.57 -10.14 8.30
CA LYS A 53 -6.31 -11.39 8.11
C LYS A 53 -6.80 -11.98 9.44
N ASN A 54 -5.99 -11.90 10.50
CA ASN A 54 -6.39 -12.36 11.82
C ASN A 54 -7.52 -11.49 12.40
N VAL A 55 -7.39 -10.16 12.29
CA VAL A 55 -8.46 -9.23 12.69
C VAL A 55 -9.76 -9.50 11.92
N ASP A 56 -9.69 -9.76 10.62
CA ASP A 56 -10.87 -10.07 9.80
C ASP A 56 -11.60 -11.35 10.28
N ARG A 57 -10.83 -12.38 10.69
CA ARG A 57 -11.38 -13.62 11.28
C ARG A 57 -11.97 -13.38 12.66
N GLU A 58 -11.29 -12.60 13.51
CA GLU A 58 -11.80 -12.24 14.84
C GLU A 58 -13.12 -11.46 14.75
N MET A 59 -13.24 -10.55 13.78
CA MET A 59 -14.49 -9.84 13.52
C MET A 59 -15.63 -10.77 13.09
N ASP A 60 -15.32 -11.81 12.29
CA ASP A 60 -16.32 -12.83 11.94
C ASP A 60 -16.73 -13.65 13.18
N GLN A 61 -15.78 -13.99 14.06
CA GLN A 61 -16.06 -14.71 15.30
C GLN A 61 -16.96 -13.88 16.23
N ILE A 62 -16.64 -12.60 16.45
CA ILE A 62 -17.47 -11.68 17.24
C ILE A 62 -18.89 -11.63 16.67
N SER A 63 -19.05 -11.58 15.35
CA SER A 63 -20.37 -11.57 14.72
C SER A 63 -21.17 -12.85 15.02
N GLN A 64 -20.50 -14.01 15.03
CA GLN A 64 -21.13 -15.28 15.38
C GLN A 64 -21.50 -15.34 16.87
N ASP A 65 -20.61 -14.90 17.75
CA ASP A 65 -20.82 -14.87 19.19
C ASP A 65 -22.00 -13.94 19.54
N MET A 66 -22.09 -12.77 18.90
CA MET A 66 -23.21 -11.86 19.06
C MET A 66 -24.54 -12.45 18.60
N LYS A 67 -24.54 -13.24 17.50
CA LYS A 67 -25.74 -13.97 17.08
C LYS A 67 -26.15 -15.02 18.11
N GLN A 68 -25.20 -15.72 18.72
CA GLN A 68 -25.49 -16.70 19.76
C GLN A 68 -25.98 -16.04 21.05
N ALA A 69 -25.34 -14.96 21.50
CA ALA A 69 -25.78 -14.16 22.64
C ALA A 69 -27.23 -13.69 22.46
N ARG A 70 -27.60 -13.21 21.27
CA ARG A 70 -28.97 -12.82 20.95
C ARG A 70 -29.97 -13.97 21.05
N LYS A 71 -29.60 -15.20 20.63
CA LYS A 71 -30.45 -16.38 20.80
C LYS A 71 -30.64 -16.71 22.28
N ASN A 72 -29.57 -16.73 23.05
CA ASN A 72 -29.61 -17.01 24.48
C ASN A 72 -30.48 -15.99 25.23
N LEU A 73 -30.37 -14.69 24.92
CA LEU A 73 -31.24 -13.65 25.48
C LEU A 73 -32.71 -13.85 25.09
N ASN A 74 -32.99 -14.27 23.85
CA ASN A 74 -34.37 -14.59 23.44
C ASN A 74 -34.90 -15.82 24.18
N GLU A 75 -34.09 -16.84 24.43
CA GLU A 75 -34.49 -18.03 25.22
C GLU A 75 -34.76 -17.66 26.68
N LEU A 76 -33.91 -16.82 27.29
CA LEU A 76 -34.12 -16.30 28.64
C LEU A 76 -35.43 -15.51 28.74
N SER A 77 -35.75 -14.66 27.75
CA SER A 77 -37.02 -13.92 27.71
C SER A 77 -38.25 -14.84 27.64
N LYS A 78 -38.12 -16.03 27.03
CA LYS A 78 -39.21 -17.03 26.91
C LYS A 78 -39.36 -17.92 28.15
N CYS A 79 -38.29 -18.11 28.92
CA CYS A 79 -38.32 -18.88 30.17
C CYS A 79 -39.19 -18.22 31.27
N CYS A 80 -39.60 -16.97 31.07
CA CYS A 80 -40.62 -16.30 31.88
C CYS A 80 -42.07 -16.82 31.65
N GLY A 81 -42.24 -18.03 31.10
CA GLY A 81 -43.55 -18.69 30.87
C GLY A 81 -44.02 -19.61 32.00
N LEU A 82 -43.15 -19.96 32.95
CA LEU A 82 -43.49 -20.77 34.15
C LEU A 82 -43.50 -19.93 35.45
N CYS A 83 -43.17 -18.64 35.35
CA CYS A 83 -43.27 -17.70 36.45
C CYS A 83 -44.57 -16.89 36.28
N LEU A 84 -45.33 -16.67 37.35
CA LEU A 84 -46.50 -15.77 37.40
C LEU A 84 -46.08 -14.29 37.26
N CYS A 85 -45.22 -13.96 36.30
CA CYS A 85 -44.78 -12.59 36.06
C CYS A 85 -45.67 -11.96 34.98
N PRO A 86 -46.33 -10.80 35.25
CA PRO A 86 -47.15 -10.08 34.29
C PRO A 86 -46.27 -9.33 33.28
N CYS A 87 -45.45 -10.06 32.51
CA CYS A 87 -44.64 -9.47 31.46
C CYS A 87 -45.49 -9.31 30.20
N ASN A 88 -45.73 -8.04 29.87
CA ASN A 88 -46.60 -7.58 28.80
C ASN A 88 -46.26 -8.27 27.47
N ARG A 89 -47.21 -9.05 26.96
CA ARG A 89 -47.13 -9.77 25.70
C ARG A 89 -47.23 -8.76 24.57
N VAL A 90 -46.11 -8.12 24.21
CA VAL A 90 -46.05 -7.26 23.03
C VAL A 90 -46.21 -8.15 21.80
N THR A 91 -47.44 -8.22 21.31
CA THR A 91 -47.81 -8.83 20.05
C THR A 91 -47.01 -8.16 18.94
N GLY A 92 -46.16 -8.94 18.27
CA GLY A 92 -45.40 -8.45 17.13
C GLY A 92 -46.31 -7.91 16.03
N GLU A 93 -46.26 -6.61 15.80
CA GLU A 93 -46.76 -6.00 14.58
C GLU A 93 -45.89 -6.47 13.40
N LYS A 94 -46.54 -7.19 12.48
CA LYS A 94 -45.98 -7.52 11.16
C LYS A 94 -45.76 -6.23 10.38
N SER A 95 -44.56 -5.67 10.42
CA SER A 95 -44.20 -4.57 9.52
C SER A 95 -43.83 -5.11 8.14
N LYS A 96 -44.65 -4.69 7.17
CA LYS A 96 -44.62 -5.04 5.75
C LYS A 96 -43.29 -4.64 5.10
N GLY A 97 -42.89 -5.43 4.12
CA GLY A 97 -41.62 -5.27 3.41
C GLY A 97 -41.39 -3.91 2.78
N LYS A 98 -40.11 -3.55 2.65
CA LYS A 98 -39.64 -2.58 1.66
C LYS A 98 -38.46 -3.15 0.88
N LYS A 99 -38.63 -3.02 -0.43
CA LYS A 99 -37.79 -3.40 -1.55
C LYS A 99 -36.37 -2.83 -1.46
N GLN A 100 -35.44 -3.63 -1.98
CA GLN A 100 -34.25 -3.28 -2.78
C GLN A 100 -33.70 -1.85 -2.67
N ARG A 101 -32.42 -1.76 -2.31
CA ARG A 101 -31.51 -0.78 -2.92
C ARG A 101 -30.20 -1.46 -3.29
N LYS A 102 -30.08 -1.81 -4.58
CA LYS A 102 -28.80 -2.06 -5.24
C LYS A 102 -27.98 -0.76 -5.11
N LYS A 103 -26.86 -0.79 -4.39
CA LYS A 103 -25.86 0.28 -4.51
C LYS A 103 -25.10 0.08 -5.81
N ALA A 104 -25.04 1.16 -6.58
CA ALA A 104 -24.38 1.25 -7.86
C ALA A 104 -22.88 1.03 -7.70
N LYS A 105 -22.30 0.34 -8.69
CA LYS A 105 -20.86 0.28 -8.91
C LYS A 105 -20.37 1.71 -9.15
N GLU A 106 -19.61 2.25 -8.22
CA GLU A 106 -18.93 3.51 -8.42
C GLU A 106 -17.57 3.27 -9.08
N SER A 107 -17.24 4.20 -9.94
CA SER A 107 -16.26 4.18 -11.00
C SER A 107 -14.83 3.92 -10.54
N LYS A 108 -14.15 3.09 -11.33
CA LYS A 108 -12.70 2.92 -11.35
C LYS A 108 -12.01 4.30 -11.31
N GLN A 109 -11.39 4.62 -10.18
CA GLN A 109 -10.42 5.71 -10.11
C GLN A 109 -9.15 5.19 -10.79
N LYS A 110 -8.98 5.58 -12.06
CA LYS A 110 -7.76 5.36 -12.83
C LYS A 110 -6.66 6.14 -12.11
N VAL A 111 -5.85 5.45 -11.30
CA VAL A 111 -4.57 5.99 -10.84
C VAL A 111 -3.77 6.27 -12.10
N VAL A 112 -3.60 7.55 -12.37
CA VAL A 112 -2.80 8.04 -13.47
C VAL A 112 -1.35 7.80 -13.07
N SER A 113 -0.81 6.66 -13.49
CA SER A 113 0.63 6.42 -13.52
C SER A 113 1.22 7.26 -14.65
N ILE A 114 1.24 8.60 -14.49
CA ILE A 114 2.14 9.44 -15.28
C ILE A 114 3.50 9.27 -14.63
N GLN A 115 4.27 8.32 -15.16
CA GLN A 115 5.70 8.36 -14.99
C GLN A 115 6.19 9.64 -15.69
N PRO A 116 7.05 10.45 -15.06
CA PRO A 116 7.73 11.50 -15.78
C PRO A 116 8.49 10.87 -16.95
N THR A 117 8.23 11.35 -18.16
CA THR A 117 8.98 10.94 -19.34
C THR A 117 10.45 11.26 -19.06
N ALA A 118 11.31 10.25 -19.11
CA ALA A 118 12.74 10.46 -18.97
C ALA A 118 13.19 11.42 -20.09
N VAL A 119 13.66 12.60 -19.71
CA VAL A 119 14.25 13.58 -20.64
C VAL A 119 15.75 13.47 -20.46
N ARG A 120 16.46 13.01 -21.50
CA ARG A 120 17.93 13.01 -21.54
C ARG A 120 18.34 13.90 -22.72
N ASN A 121 19.16 14.90 -22.44
CA ASN A 121 19.67 15.87 -23.43
C ASN A 121 18.61 16.77 -24.11
N GLY A 122 17.48 17.04 -23.45
CA GLY A 122 16.44 17.96 -23.97
C GLY A 122 15.48 17.33 -24.99
N GLN A 123 15.54 16.02 -25.24
CA GLN A 123 14.60 15.29 -26.07
C GLN A 123 13.76 14.30 -25.26
N ALA A 124 12.47 14.25 -25.55
CA ALA A 124 11.52 13.32 -24.94
C ALA A 124 11.74 11.91 -25.49
N VAL A 125 11.98 10.93 -24.60
CA VAL A 125 12.12 9.52 -24.99
C VAL A 125 10.71 8.90 -25.04
N SER A 126 10.24 8.55 -26.24
CA SER A 126 8.91 7.95 -26.46
C SER A 126 8.82 6.54 -25.88
N ALA A 127 7.70 6.27 -25.20
CA ALA A 127 7.30 4.96 -24.69
C ALA A 127 7.05 3.98 -25.86
N GLY A 128 8.06 3.17 -26.18
CA GLY A 128 8.06 2.28 -27.35
C GLY A 128 9.45 2.06 -27.94
N SER A 129 10.42 2.89 -27.55
CA SER A 129 11.83 2.65 -27.83
C SER A 129 12.29 1.47 -26.98
N ALA A 130 12.92 0.46 -27.59
CA ALA A 130 13.72 -0.53 -26.86
C ALA A 130 14.59 0.20 -25.82
N ALA A 131 14.73 -0.36 -24.62
CA ALA A 131 15.60 0.20 -23.59
C ALA A 131 16.92 0.61 -24.26
N PRO A 132 17.38 1.86 -24.12
CA PRO A 132 18.52 2.33 -24.88
C PRO A 132 19.74 1.50 -24.45
N THR A 133 20.12 0.52 -25.26
CA THR A 133 21.26 -0.38 -25.05
C THR A 133 22.56 0.32 -25.42
N GLY A 134 22.73 1.56 -24.95
CA GLY A 134 23.92 2.36 -25.15
C GLY A 134 24.57 2.67 -23.80
N PRO A 135 25.89 2.94 -23.80
CA PRO A 135 26.60 3.30 -22.58
C PRO A 135 25.93 4.51 -21.89
N TYR A 136 25.87 4.43 -20.56
CA TYR A 136 25.31 5.47 -19.71
C TYR A 136 26.06 6.79 -19.86
N ILE A 137 27.40 6.72 -19.97
CA ILE A 137 28.26 7.89 -20.19
C ILE A 137 28.77 7.98 -21.63
N LYS A 138 28.96 9.20 -22.12
CA LYS A 138 29.67 9.45 -23.36
C LYS A 138 31.17 9.51 -23.05
N ARG A 139 31.91 8.53 -23.53
CA ARG A 139 33.37 8.45 -23.34
C ARG A 139 34.08 9.59 -24.09
N VAL A 140 34.98 10.29 -23.41
CA VAL A 140 35.76 11.41 -23.96
C VAL A 140 37.25 11.11 -23.86
N THR A 141 37.73 10.75 -22.67
CA THR A 141 39.14 10.40 -22.44
C THR A 141 39.41 8.91 -22.55
N ASN A 142 38.36 8.08 -22.46
CA ASN A 142 38.41 6.62 -22.45
C ASN A 142 39.42 6.10 -21.41
N ASP A 143 39.40 6.72 -20.23
CA ASP A 143 40.27 6.38 -19.10
C ASP A 143 39.55 5.47 -18.09
N ALA A 144 40.30 4.95 -17.12
CA ALA A 144 39.79 4.04 -16.12
C ALA A 144 38.68 4.67 -15.23
N ARG A 145 38.60 6.00 -15.14
CA ARG A 145 37.56 6.68 -14.34
C ARG A 145 36.23 6.66 -15.08
N GLU A 146 36.25 6.89 -16.39
CA GLU A 146 35.07 6.71 -17.25
C GLU A 146 34.58 5.26 -17.22
N ASP A 147 35.47 4.27 -17.22
CA ASP A 147 35.09 2.86 -17.06
C ASP A 147 34.40 2.58 -15.71
N GLU A 148 34.96 3.08 -14.60
CA GLU A 148 34.35 2.93 -13.27
C GLU A 148 33.00 3.66 -13.18
N MET A 149 32.86 4.85 -13.77
CA MET A 149 31.59 5.57 -13.82
C MET A 149 30.50 4.79 -14.56
N GLU A 150 30.85 4.18 -15.69
CA GLU A 150 29.93 3.36 -16.48
C GLU A 150 29.49 2.11 -15.68
N GLU A 151 30.43 1.44 -15.02
CA GLU A 151 30.12 0.29 -14.16
C GLU A 151 29.19 0.68 -13.01
N ASN A 152 29.51 1.77 -12.30
CA ASN A 152 28.70 2.26 -11.19
C ASN A 152 27.27 2.59 -11.65
N LEU A 153 27.10 3.28 -12.79
CA LEU A 153 25.79 3.60 -13.33
C LEU A 153 25.02 2.36 -13.83
N GLY A 154 25.72 1.35 -14.34
CA GLY A 154 25.12 0.06 -14.67
C GLY A 154 24.56 -0.66 -13.45
N GLN A 155 25.34 -0.72 -12.37
CA GLN A 155 24.91 -1.29 -11.09
C GLN A 155 23.72 -0.51 -10.49
N VAL A 156 23.79 0.83 -10.47
CA VAL A 156 22.66 1.68 -10.06
C VAL A 156 21.42 1.38 -10.89
N GLY A 157 21.56 1.27 -12.21
CA GLY A 157 20.44 0.95 -13.10
C GLY A 157 19.73 -0.35 -12.73
N SER A 158 20.51 -1.40 -12.43
CA SER A 158 19.99 -2.69 -11.95
C SER A 158 19.28 -2.57 -10.60
N ILE A 159 19.87 -1.86 -9.63
CA ILE A 159 19.23 -1.64 -8.32
C ILE A 159 17.93 -0.85 -8.46
N ILE A 160 17.89 0.16 -9.34
CA ILE A 160 16.67 0.94 -9.61
C ILE A 160 15.57 0.06 -10.22
N GLU A 161 15.92 -0.89 -11.09
CA GLU A 161 14.95 -1.86 -11.63
C GLU A 161 14.37 -2.75 -10.52
N ASN A 162 15.20 -3.23 -9.60
CA ASN A 162 14.76 -3.97 -8.43
C ASN A 162 13.87 -3.12 -7.51
N LEU A 163 14.27 -1.87 -7.25
CA LEU A 163 13.48 -0.90 -6.48
C LEU A 163 12.11 -0.64 -7.13
N LYS A 164 12.05 -0.57 -8.47
CA LYS A 164 10.79 -0.43 -9.21
C LYS A 164 9.90 -1.65 -8.99
N THR A 165 10.45 -2.86 -9.07
CA THR A 165 9.69 -4.09 -8.82
C THR A 165 9.14 -4.10 -7.39
N LEU A 166 9.98 -3.83 -6.39
CA LEU A 166 9.56 -3.70 -5.00
C LEU A 166 8.47 -2.64 -4.81
N ALA A 167 8.59 -1.47 -5.46
CA ALA A 167 7.59 -0.42 -5.36
C ALA A 167 6.23 -0.85 -5.92
N LEU A 168 6.21 -1.60 -7.03
CA LEU A 168 4.98 -2.17 -7.58
C LEU A 168 4.35 -3.20 -6.65
N ASP A 169 5.17 -4.09 -6.08
CA ASP A 169 4.72 -5.12 -5.16
C ASP A 169 4.17 -4.51 -3.85
N MET A 170 4.85 -3.49 -3.30
CA MET A 170 4.39 -2.77 -2.12
C MET A 170 3.06 -2.07 -2.40
N GLY A 171 2.93 -1.43 -3.57
CA GLY A 171 1.67 -0.80 -3.99
C GLY A 171 0.51 -1.81 -4.09
N ASN A 172 0.77 -2.96 -4.70
CA ASN A 172 -0.22 -4.03 -4.81
C ASN A 172 -0.64 -4.60 -3.44
N GLU A 173 0.31 -4.74 -2.52
CA GLU A 173 0.04 -5.24 -1.17
C GLU A 173 -0.76 -4.23 -0.35
N ILE A 174 -0.41 -2.94 -0.41
CA ILE A 174 -1.19 -1.85 0.21
C ILE A 174 -2.62 -1.83 -0.33
N ASP A 175 -2.82 -1.98 -1.66
CA ASP A 175 -4.16 -2.02 -2.25
C ASP A 175 -5.00 -3.21 -1.77
N LYS A 176 -4.39 -4.37 -1.50
CA LYS A 176 -5.07 -5.53 -0.91
C LYS A 176 -5.42 -5.29 0.55
N GLN A 177 -4.50 -4.68 1.30
CA GLN A 177 -4.69 -4.36 2.72
C GLN A 177 -5.80 -3.33 2.90
N ASN A 178 -5.83 -2.27 2.10
CA ASN A 178 -6.90 -1.26 2.08
C ASN A 178 -8.28 -1.91 1.90
N LYS A 179 -8.43 -2.80 0.92
CA LYS A 179 -9.69 -3.55 0.73
C LYS A 179 -10.06 -4.42 1.92
N SER A 180 -9.06 -4.95 2.64
CA SER A 180 -9.30 -5.77 3.83
C SER A 180 -9.74 -4.91 5.01
N ILE A 181 -9.13 -3.74 5.18
CA ILE A 181 -9.54 -2.73 6.17
C ILE A 181 -10.98 -2.28 5.92
N ASP A 182 -11.38 -2.03 4.66
CA ASP A 182 -12.77 -1.68 4.33
C ASP A 182 -13.75 -2.76 4.80
N ARG A 183 -13.45 -4.04 4.51
CA ARG A 183 -14.29 -5.17 4.96
C ARG A 183 -14.33 -5.31 6.48
N ILE A 184 -13.19 -5.14 7.15
CA ILE A 184 -13.10 -5.18 8.61
C ILE A 184 -13.95 -4.06 9.22
N THR A 185 -13.90 -2.86 8.63
CA THR A 185 -14.68 -1.70 9.06
C THR A 185 -16.17 -1.96 8.94
N ASP A 186 -16.63 -2.48 7.79
CA ASP A 186 -18.04 -2.87 7.60
C ASP A 186 -18.49 -3.92 8.64
N LYS A 187 -17.65 -4.92 8.91
CA LYS A 187 -17.93 -5.95 9.94
C LYS A 187 -17.95 -5.36 11.34
N ALA A 188 -17.03 -4.44 11.65
CA ALA A 188 -16.97 -3.76 12.95
C ALA A 188 -18.25 -2.96 13.21
N ASP A 189 -18.71 -2.17 12.23
CA ASP A 189 -19.96 -1.41 12.34
C ASP A 189 -21.17 -2.33 12.60
N MET A 190 -21.24 -3.48 11.91
CA MET A 190 -22.28 -4.48 12.15
C MET A 190 -22.19 -5.08 13.57
N ASN A 191 -20.99 -5.40 14.02
CA ASN A 191 -20.76 -5.97 15.34
C ASN A 191 -21.10 -4.98 16.45
N ILE A 192 -20.79 -3.69 16.28
CA ILE A 192 -21.20 -2.62 17.19
C ILE A 192 -22.72 -2.58 17.29
N ALA A 193 -23.43 -2.52 16.17
CA ALA A 193 -24.90 -2.50 16.16
C ALA A 193 -25.50 -3.74 16.84
N HIS A 194 -24.95 -4.93 16.60
CA HIS A 194 -25.38 -6.15 17.29
C HIS A 194 -25.13 -6.11 18.80
N THR A 195 -24.00 -5.53 19.22
CA THR A 195 -23.62 -5.39 20.63
C THR A 195 -24.57 -4.45 21.35
N ASP A 196 -24.89 -3.31 20.74
CA ASP A 196 -25.86 -2.34 21.29
C ASP A 196 -27.25 -2.95 21.42
N GLU A 197 -27.73 -3.67 20.40
CA GLU A 197 -29.02 -4.38 20.45
C GLU A 197 -29.07 -5.42 21.57
N ALA A 198 -28.00 -6.22 21.72
CA ALA A 198 -27.92 -7.25 22.76
C ALA A 198 -27.87 -6.62 24.16
N SER A 199 -27.10 -5.55 24.33
CA SER A 199 -27.01 -4.78 25.57
C SER A 199 -28.36 -4.18 25.97
N GLN A 200 -29.07 -3.54 25.03
CA GLN A 200 -30.39 -2.98 25.28
C GLN A 200 -31.40 -4.06 25.70
N ARG A 201 -31.37 -5.24 25.06
CA ARG A 201 -32.25 -6.37 25.42
C ARG A 201 -31.92 -6.96 26.78
N ALA A 202 -30.63 -7.12 27.10
CA ALA A 202 -30.21 -7.62 28.40
C ALA A 202 -30.73 -6.70 29.53
N ASN A 203 -30.69 -5.38 29.33
CA ASN A 203 -31.25 -4.41 30.27
C ASN A 203 -32.79 -4.46 30.39
N GLN A 204 -33.51 -4.95 29.38
CA GLN A 204 -34.97 -5.14 29.45
C GLN A 204 -35.40 -6.43 30.15
N ILE A 205 -34.50 -7.41 30.27
CA ILE A 205 -34.75 -8.70 30.95
C ILE A 205 -34.48 -8.59 32.46
N ARG A 206 -33.66 -7.60 32.88
CA ARG A 206 -33.44 -7.24 34.29
C ARG A 206 -34.68 -6.57 34.88
#